data_AF-A0A355PIE1-F1
#
_entry.id   AF-A0A355PIE1-F1
#
_cell.length_a   1.000
_cell.length_b   1.000
_cell.length_c   1.000
_cell.angle_alpha   90.00
_cell.angle_beta   90.00
_cell.angle_gamma   90.00
#
_symmetry.space_group_name_H-M   'P 1'
#
loop_
_entity.id
_entity.type
_entity.pdbx_description
1 polymer ?
#
loop_
_entity_poly.entity_id
_entity_poly.type
_entity_poly.pdbx_seq_one_letter_code
_entity_poly.pdbx_strand_id
1 'polypeptide(L)' 'MLKVGFVGWRGMVGSVLMQRMQEDGDFNGIEPIFFTTSQV' A
#
# COMPACT_ATOMS: atom_id res chain seq x y z
N MET A 1 16.06 1.59 -3.59
CA MET A 1 14.65 1.16 -3.66
C MET A 1 13.83 2.27 -4.28
N LEU A 2 12.78 1.92 -5.02
CA LEU A 2 11.84 2.89 -5.60
C LEU A 2 10.87 3.36 -4.51
N LYS A 3 10.67 4.67 -4.36
CA LYS A 3 9.70 5.24 -3.43
C LYS A 3 8.30 5.19 -4.05
N VAL A 4 7.35 4.54 -3.38
CA VAL A 4 5.99 4.34 -3.91
C VAL A 4 4.96 4.85 -2.92
N GLY A 5 4.09 5.76 -3.37
CA GLY A 5 3.02 6.34 -2.56
C GLY A 5 1.71 5.55 -2.66
N PHE A 6 1.13 5.20 -1.51
CA PHE A 6 -0.17 4.53 -1.41
C PHE A 6 -1.21 5.49 -0.84
N VAL A 7 -2.26 5.76 -1.61
CA VAL A 7 -3.43 6.57 -1.22
C VAL A 7 -4.68 5.70 -1.36
N GLY A 8 -5.63 5.78 -0.43
CA GLY A 8 -6.87 4.97 -0.48
C GLY A 8 -6.69 3.49 -0.13
N TRP A 9 -5.53 3.11 0.41
CA TRP A 9 -5.18 1.72 0.77
C TRP A 9 -6.08 1.12 1.87
N ARG A 10 -6.81 1.94 2.61
CA ARG A 10 -7.74 1.52 3.68
C ARG A 10 -9.15 1.13 3.17
N GLY A 11 -9.49 1.47 1.93
CA GLY A 11 -10.79 1.11 1.34
C GLY A 11 -10.86 -0.36 0.92
N MET A 12 -12.05 -0.82 0.51
CA MET A 12 -12.29 -2.21 0.10
C MET A 12 -11.31 -2.72 -0.98
N VAL A 13 -11.02 -1.90 -1.99
CA VAL A 13 -10.06 -2.25 -3.06
C VAL A 13 -8.63 -2.14 -2.56
N GLY A 14 -8.34 -1.12 -1.75
CA GLY A 14 -7.01 -0.87 -1.20
C GLY A 14 -6.54 -2.01 -0.30
N SER A 15 -7.42 -2.53 0.56
CA SER A 15 -7.07 -3.62 1.48
C SER A 15 -6.78 -4.92 0.74
N VAL A 16 -7.54 -5.23 -0.32
CA VAL A 16 -7.27 -6.39 -1.18
C VAL A 16 -5.93 -6.23 -1.90
N LEU A 17 -5.62 -5.03 -2.44
CA LEU A 17 -4.32 -4.76 -3.05
C LEU A 17 -3.17 -4.98 -2.04
N MET A 18 -3.29 -4.46 -0.82
CA MET A 18 -2.25 -4.62 0.21
C MET A 18 -2.01 -6.08 0.56
N GLN A 19 -3.08 -6.86 0.68
CA GLN A 19 -2.99 -8.30 0.92
C GLN A 19 -2.23 -9.00 -0.21
N ARG A 20 -2.57 -8.72 -1.48
CA ARG A 20 -1.88 -9.34 -2.64
C ARG A 20 -0.41 -8.96 -2.72
N MET A 21 -0.09 -7.68 -2.55
CA MET A 21 1.30 -7.22 -2.57
C MET A 21 2.15 -7.87 -1.47
N GLN A 22 1.54 -8.19 -0.32
CA GLN A 22 2.20 -8.93 0.74
C GLN A 22 2.37 -10.41 0.40
N GLU A 23 1.34 -11.06 -0.15
CA GLU A 23 1.38 -12.46 -0.62
C GLU A 23 2.44 -12.67 -1.72
N ASP A 24 2.54 -11.73 -2.65
CA ASP A 24 3.42 -11.79 -3.81
C ASP A 24 4.84 -11.24 -3.52
N GLY A 25 5.04 -10.62 -2.36
CA GLY A 25 6.35 -10.09 -1.94
C GLY A 25 6.79 -8.81 -2.64
N ASP A 26 5.86 -8.06 -3.23
CA ASP A 26 6.12 -6.83 -3.99
C ASP A 26 6.81 -5.74 -3.16
N PHE A 27 6.57 -5.73 -1.84
CA PHE A 27 7.19 -4.77 -0.92
C PHE A 27 8.72 -4.89 -0.82
N ASN A 28 9.31 -6.02 -1.22
CA ASN A 28 10.76 -6.23 -1.17
C ASN A 28 11.54 -5.29 -2.12
N GLY A 29 10.89 -4.79 -3.19
CA GLY A 29 11.52 -3.94 -4.21
C GLY A 29 11.37 -2.43 -3.99
N ILE A 30 10.53 -2.03 -3.01
CA ILE A 30 10.06 -0.64 -2.89
C ILE A 30 10.20 -0.11 -1.45
N GLU A 31 10.26 1.20 -1.34
CA GLU A 31 10.10 1.93 -0.08
C GLU A 31 8.65 2.47 -0.05
N PRO A 32 7.70 1.78 0.62
CA PRO A 32 6.31 2.16 0.61
C PRO A 32 6.05 3.37 1.52
N ILE A 33 5.36 4.38 1.00
CA ILE A 33 4.95 5.59 1.72
C ILE A 33 3.43 5.65 1.74
N PHE A 34 2.83 5.62 2.92
CA PHE A 34 1.37 5.58 3.07
C PHE A 34 0.81 6.97 3.36
N PHE A 35 -0.15 7.39 2.55
CA PHE A 35 -0.90 8.62 2.74
C PHE A 35 -2.35 8.30 3.08
N THR A 36 -2.96 9.14 3.90
CA THR A 36 -4.37 9.06 4.26
C THR A 36 -4.91 10.46 4.47
N THR A 37 -6.12 10.72 3.98
CA THR A 37 -6.90 11.91 4.34
C THR A 37 -7.94 11.60 5.42
N SER A 38 -8.11 10.33 5.78
CA SER A 38 -8.99 9.92 6.88
C SER A 38 -8.42 10.41 8.21
N GLN A 39 -9.22 11.22 8.92
CA GLN A 39 -8.97 11.64 10.30
C GLN A 39 -9.44 10.53 11.24
N VAL A 40 -8.63 9.51 11.43
CA VAL A 40 -8.79 8.46 12.44
C VAL A 40 -7.41 8.03 12.91
#